data_AF-A0A962Q4R2-F1
#
_entry.id   AF-A0A962Q4R2-F1
#
_cell.length_a   1.000
_cell.length_b   1.000
_cell.length_c   1.000
_cell.angle_alpha   90.00
_cell.angle_beta   90.00
_cell.angle_gamma   90.00
#
_symmetry.space_group_name_H-M   'P 1'
#
loop_
_entity.id
_entity.type
_entity.pdbx_description
1 polymer ?
#
loop_
_entity_poly.entity_id
_entity_poly.type
_entity_poly.pdbx_seq_one_letter_code
_entity_poly.pdbx_strand_id
1 'polypeptide(L)' 'MEKRTARLTLLVDPSKKLAFEKLCALEDVTPSQKIRQFMRDYIEEKMGEDWRKQVFDDDSAA' A
#
# COMPACT_ATOMS: atom_id res chain seq x y z
N MET A 1 -5.87 -16.55 -10.16
CA MET A 1 -5.69 -15.22 -9.54
C MET A 1 -5.02 -14.33 -10.58
N GLU A 2 -5.76 -13.36 -11.11
CA GLU A 2 -5.23 -12.42 -12.10
C GLU A 2 -4.03 -11.65 -11.56
N LYS A 3 -3.08 -11.36 -12.45
CA LYS A 3 -1.73 -10.84 -12.18
C LYS A 3 -1.74 -9.36 -11.74
N ARG A 4 -2.57 -8.97 -10.77
CA ARG A 4 -2.62 -7.61 -10.21
C ARG A 4 -1.63 -7.40 -9.05
N THR A 5 -0.46 -8.05 -9.13
CA THR A 5 0.59 -7.93 -8.11
C THR A 5 1.86 -7.37 -8.73
N ALA A 6 2.17 -6.12 -8.37
CA ALA A 6 3.44 -5.47 -8.69
C ALA A 6 4.36 -5.45 -7.46
N ARG A 7 5.68 -5.59 -7.67
CA ARG A 7 6.67 -5.49 -6.59
C ARG A 7 7.12 -4.04 -6.43
N LEU A 8 6.91 -3.47 -5.25
CA LEU A 8 7.44 -2.16 -4.86
C LEU A 8 8.69 -2.35 -3.99
N THR A 9 9.82 -1.82 -4.43
CA THR A 9 11.09 -1.84 -3.66
C THR A 9 11.41 -0.43 -3.20
N LEU A 10 11.64 -0.24 -1.90
CA LEU A 10 11.91 1.06 -1.28
C LEU A 10 13.16 0.96 -0.42
N LEU A 11 14.03 1.95 -0.50
CA LEU A 11 15.14 2.09 0.44
C LEU A 11 14.67 2.94 1.62
N VAL A 12 14.84 2.39 2.82
CA VAL A 12 14.50 3.05 4.08
C VAL A 12 15.67 2.95 5.03
N ASP A 13 15.81 3.94 5.90
CA ASP A 13 16.79 3.91 6.97
C ASP A 13 16.58 2.68 7.88
N PRO A 14 17.65 1.97 8.29
CA PRO A 14 17.55 0.76 9.10
C PRO A 14 16.88 0.99 10.46
N SER A 15 17.09 2.16 11.08
CA SER A 15 16.47 2.50 12.37
C SER A 15 14.97 2.70 12.22
N LYS A 16 14.55 3.38 11.14
CA LYS A 16 13.12 3.55 10.80
C LYS A 16 12.45 2.22 10.48
N LYS A 17 13.13 1.34 9.73
CA LYS A 17 12.64 0.00 9.43
C LYS A 17 12.37 -0.80 10.70
N LEU A 18 13.33 -0.82 11.63
CA LEU A 18 13.19 -1.55 12.88
C LEU A 18 12.04 -1.02 13.74
N ALA A 19 11.89 0.31 13.84
CA ALA A 19 10.78 0.92 14.55
C ALA A 19 9.43 0.54 13.93
N PHE A 20 9.33 0.58 12.60
CA PHE A 20 8.13 0.21 11.87
C PHE A 20 7.77 -1.27 12.05
N GLU A 21 8.74 -2.18 11.96
CA GLU A 21 8.55 -3.61 12.17
C GLU A 21 8.06 -3.92 13.58
N LYS A 22 8.60 -3.24 14.60
CA LYS A 22 8.13 -3.38 15.99
C LYS A 22 6.68 -2.95 16.16
N LEU A 23 6.30 -1.80 15.58
CA LEU A 23 4.92 -1.32 15.63
C LEU A 23 3.97 -2.29 14.92
N CYS A 24 4.36 -2.78 13.74
CA CYS A 24 3.57 -3.77 13.01
C CYS A 24 3.38 -5.07 13.81
N ALA A 25 4.43 -5.54 14.48
CA ALA A 25 4.37 -6.75 15.32
C ALA A 25 3.44 -6.59 16.54
N LEU A 26 3.38 -5.39 17.14
CA LEU A 26 2.46 -5.10 18.24
C LEU A 26 0.98 -5.16 17.83
N GLU A 27 0.70 -4.86 16.57
CA GLU A 27 -0.65 -4.86 16.00
C GLU A 27 -0.98 -6.17 15.26
N ASP A 28 -0.12 -7.19 15.35
CA ASP A 28 -0.24 -8.48 14.65
C ASP A 28 -0.41 -8.34 13.12
N VAL A 29 0.29 -7.37 12.54
CA VAL A 29 0.29 -7.13 11.09
C VAL A 29 1.72 -7.16 10.53
N THR A 30 1.84 -7.49 9.25
CA THR A 30 3.11 -7.40 8.53
C THR A 30 3.35 -5.98 8.00
N PRO A 31 4.62 -5.55 7.85
CA PRO A 31 4.95 -4.28 7.22
C PRO A 31 4.26 -4.07 5.86
N SER A 32 4.20 -5.12 5.03
CA SER A 32 3.54 -5.06 3.72
C SER A 32 2.02 -4.90 3.79
N GLN A 33 1.36 -5.38 4.85
CA GLN A 33 -0.07 -5.10 5.07
C GLN A 33 -0.28 -3.64 5.45
N LYS A 34 0.54 -3.11 6.37
CA LYS A 34 0.42 -1.72 6.82
C LYS A 34 0.77 -0.72 5.70
N ILE A 35 1.83 -0.95 4.93
CA ILE A 35 2.16 -0.13 3.75
C ILE A 35 1.00 -0.11 2.74
N ARG A 36 0.36 -1.26 2.48
CA ARG A 36 -0.80 -1.31 1.58
C ARG A 36 -2.00 -0.52 2.12
N GLN A 37 -2.19 -0.47 3.44
CA GLN A 37 -3.21 0.39 4.06
C GLN A 37 -2.88 1.86 3.83
N PHE A 38 -1.65 2.29 4.17
CA PHE A 38 -1.21 3.67 3.96
C PHE A 38 -1.31 4.11 2.50
N MET A 39 -0.99 3.23 1.55
CA MET A 39 -1.16 3.53 0.13
C MET A 39 -2.62 3.80 -0.23
N ARG A 40 -3.56 2.98 0.27
CA ARG A 40 -4.99 3.20 0.03
C ARG A 40 -5.46 4.50 0.66
N ASP A 41 -5.12 4.73 1.92
CA ASP A 41 -5.54 5.92 2.66
C ASP A 41 -5.02 7.19 1.97
N TYR A 42 -3.76 7.17 1.53
CA TYR A 42 -3.16 8.28 0.81
C TYR A 42 -3.81 8.54 -0.54
N ILE A 43 -4.10 7.49 -1.32
CA ILE A 43 -4.78 7.63 -2.61
C ILE A 43 -6.19 8.16 -2.40
N GLU A 44 -6.92 7.64 -1.42
CA GLU A 44 -8.28 8.06 -1.08
C GLU A 44 -8.34 9.51 -0.61
N GLU A 45 -7.38 9.95 0.21
CA GLU A 45 -7.26 11.34 0.63
C GLU A 45 -7.04 12.29 -0.56
N LYS A 46 -6.31 11.86 -1.59
CA LYS A 46 -5.97 12.71 -2.75
C LYS A 46 -6.94 12.62 -3.92
N MET A 47 -7.59 11.48 -4.13
CA MET A 47 -8.44 11.20 -5.29
C MET A 47 -9.94 11.07 -4.92
N GLY A 48 -10.27 11.09 -3.63
CA GLY A 48 -11.64 10.89 -3.12
C GLY A 48 -12.05 9.42 -3.02
N GLU A 49 -13.24 9.16 -2.48
CA GLU A 49 -13.76 7.82 -2.18
C GLU A 49 -13.94 6.93 -3.44
N ASP A 50 -14.13 7.55 -4.61
CA ASP A 50 -14.30 6.88 -5.91
C ASP A 50 -12.99 6.53 -6.63
N TRP A 51 -11.83 6.70 -5.98
CA TRP A 51 -10.52 6.46 -6.60
C TRP A 51 -10.37 5.05 -7.19
N ARG A 52 -11.05 4.05 -6.63
CA ARG A 52 -11.00 2.66 -7.12
C ARG A 52 -11.52 2.55 -8.55
N LYS A 53 -12.57 3.29 -8.92
CA LYS A 53 -13.10 3.28 -10.29
C LYS A 53 -12.05 3.85 -11.24
N GLN A 54 -11.48 5.00 -10.88
CA GLN A 54 -10.47 5.68 -11.68
C GLN A 54 -9.20 4.84 -11.89
N VAL A 55 -8.75 4.09 -10.88
CA VAL A 55 -7.52 3.29 -10.96
C VAL A 55 -7.73 1.93 -11.64
N PHE A 56 -8.93 1.35 -11.59
CA PHE A 56 -9.19 0.00 -12.12
C PHE A 56 -10.05 -0.04 -13.40
N ASP A 57 -10.79 1.03 -13.75
CA ASP A 57 -11.52 1.10 -15.03
C ASP A 57 -10.63 1.43 -16.24
N ASP A 58 -9.49 2.10 -16.04
CA ASP A 58 -8.55 2.43 -17.13
C ASP A 58 -7.91 1.18 -17.76
N ASP A 59 -7.80 0.08 -16.99
CA ASP A 59 -7.33 -1.23 -17.48
C ASP A 59 -8.34 -1.96 -18.39
N SER A 60 -9.58 -1.46 -18.51
CA SER A 60 -10.58 -2.03 -19.43
C SER A 60 -10.49 -1.50 -20.86
N ALA A 61 -9.60 -0.51 -21.11
CA ALA A 61 -9.43 0.15 -22.39
C ALA A 61 -8.09 -0.15 -23.10
N ALA A 62 -7.26 -1.08 -22.59
CA ALA A 62 -5.96 -1.44 -23.18
C ALA A 62 -5.90 -2.90 -23.66
#